data_AF-A0A4Z1SQP8-F1
#
_entry.id   AF-A0A4Z1SQP8-F1
#
_cell.length_a   1.000
_cell.length_b   1.000
_cell.length_c   1.000
_cell.angle_alpha   90.00
_cell.angle_beta   90.00
_cell.angle_gamma   90.00
#
_symmetry.space_group_name_H-M   'P 1'
#
loop_
_entity.id
_entity.type
_entity.pdbx_description
1 polymer ?
#
loop_
_entity_poly.entity_id
_entity_poly.type
_entity_poly.pdbx_seq_one_letter_code
_entity_poly.pdbx_strand_id
1 'polypeptide(L)'
;MPSETFEFQAEISQLMNLIINTFYSSKEIFLRELISNASDALDKLHFTSLTNPAILGEEKELRIDVIPQEANNLLVIRDTGIGMTKADLINCLGTIAKSGAKQFMEMISEGADVSLIGQFGVGFYSAYLVAEKVEVITKHNDDKCYKWSSTAGGTFQIEDCDVGASGKPILRGTEIVLHLKEDQKEYLKADRLEELIKRHSMFIGYPIYIHKVKEEEVEVEDEEKKEETEEKKEDEVQEASDDENKEKTKKTIKKEVEVEEQVNKQPAIWTRDPKDVTEDEYKEFYKQINPSDYESYLAVTHFRVDGAAQFRGILFVPKRAPFDMWDAQKKKTGIKLMVKKV
;
A
#
# COMPACT_ATOMS: atom_id res chain seq x y z
N MET A 1 -14.54 36.64 43.94
CA MET A 1 -15.12 35.32 43.64
C MET A 1 -13.96 34.35 43.43
N PRO A 2 -13.94 33.17 44.07
CA PRO A 2 -12.95 32.15 43.73
C PRO A 2 -13.20 31.66 42.30
N SER A 3 -12.13 31.49 41.51
CA SER A 3 -12.24 30.91 40.16
C SER A 3 -12.17 29.39 40.25
N GLU A 4 -13.11 28.73 39.59
CA GLU A 4 -13.07 27.29 39.38
C GLU A 4 -12.54 26.99 37.98
N THR A 5 -11.69 25.97 37.88
CA THR A 5 -11.09 25.50 36.62
C THR A 5 -11.52 24.06 36.39
N PHE A 6 -12.01 23.78 35.19
CA PHE A 6 -12.41 22.45 34.76
C PHE A 6 -11.68 22.10 33.47
N GLU A 7 -11.38 20.81 33.28
CA GLU A 7 -10.83 20.31 32.03
C GLU A 7 -11.93 20.13 30.99
N PHE A 8 -11.57 20.32 29.72
CA PHE A 8 -12.47 20.00 28.62
C PHE A 8 -12.71 18.50 28.55
N GLN A 9 -13.98 18.11 28.37
CA GLN A 9 -14.38 16.73 28.12
C GLN A 9 -14.87 16.58 26.68
N ALA A 10 -14.61 15.44 26.06
CA ALA A 10 -15.07 15.12 24.71
C ALA A 10 -15.64 13.70 24.66
N GLU A 11 -16.79 13.54 23.99
CA GLU A 11 -17.41 12.23 23.77
C GLU A 11 -16.75 11.53 22.57
N ILE A 12 -16.04 10.43 22.83
CA ILE A 12 -15.22 9.73 21.83
C ILE A 12 -16.08 9.20 20.67
N SER A 13 -17.25 8.66 20.95
CA SER A 13 -18.22 8.17 19.95
C SER A 13 -18.61 9.27 18.96
N GLN A 14 -18.92 10.48 19.44
CA GLN A 14 -19.28 11.62 18.60
C GLN A 14 -18.08 12.13 17.81
N LEU A 15 -16.90 12.17 18.40
CA LEU A 15 -15.68 12.60 17.73
C LEU A 15 -15.31 11.64 16.58
N MET A 16 -15.38 10.33 16.83
CA MET A 16 -15.20 9.29 15.82
C MET A 16 -16.20 9.45 14.68
N ASN A 17 -17.47 9.67 15.00
CA ASN A 17 -18.53 9.90 14.02
C ASN A 17 -18.25 11.14 13.15
N LEU A 18 -17.73 12.22 13.74
CA LEU A 18 -17.36 13.45 13.03
C LEU A 18 -16.16 13.24 12.10
N ILE A 19 -15.12 12.55 12.57
CA ILE A 19 -13.94 12.23 11.76
C ILE A 19 -14.35 11.38 10.55
N ILE A 20 -15.19 10.37 10.76
CA ILE A 20 -15.61 9.46 9.69
C ILE A 20 -16.58 10.16 8.73
N ASN A 21 -17.56 10.92 9.19
CA ASN A 21 -18.63 11.42 8.31
C ASN A 21 -18.46 12.86 7.83
N THR A 22 -17.55 13.65 8.41
CA THR A 22 -17.47 15.10 8.13
C THR A 22 -16.10 15.55 7.63
N PHE A 23 -15.00 14.93 8.06
CA PHE A 23 -13.66 15.42 7.73
C PHE A 23 -13.20 15.04 6.33
N TYR A 24 -13.73 13.95 5.76
CA TYR A 24 -13.35 13.47 4.45
C TYR A 24 -14.48 13.65 3.44
N SER A 25 -14.20 14.38 2.37
CA SER A 25 -15.12 14.55 1.25
C SER A 25 -15.14 13.36 0.29
N SER A 26 -14.07 12.56 0.29
CA SER A 26 -13.94 11.38 -0.56
C SER A 26 -13.48 10.18 0.27
N LYS A 27 -14.17 9.05 0.10
CA LYS A 27 -13.85 7.81 0.80
C LYS A 27 -12.47 7.27 0.40
N GLU A 28 -12.04 7.49 -0.86
CA GLU A 28 -10.79 6.95 -1.41
C GLU A 28 -9.52 7.41 -0.67
N ILE A 29 -9.63 8.45 0.15
CA ILE A 29 -8.54 8.99 0.97
C ILE A 29 -8.03 7.96 2.00
N PHE A 30 -8.85 6.97 2.39
CA PHE A 30 -8.44 5.94 3.35
C PHE A 30 -7.11 5.28 2.96
N LEU A 31 -6.96 4.93 1.68
CA LEU A 31 -5.77 4.24 1.19
C LEU A 31 -4.53 5.14 1.25
N ARG A 32 -4.69 6.42 0.94
CA ARG A 32 -3.61 7.42 1.07
C ARG A 32 -3.13 7.52 2.52
N GLU A 33 -4.05 7.62 3.48
CA GLU A 33 -3.70 7.73 4.90
C GLU A 33 -2.98 6.48 5.40
N LEU A 34 -3.47 5.29 5.04
CA LEU A 34 -2.85 4.02 5.47
C LEU A 34 -1.46 3.81 4.85
N ILE A 35 -1.28 4.10 3.56
CA ILE A 35 0.03 4.03 2.90
C ILE A 35 0.99 5.08 3.48
N SER A 36 0.50 6.28 3.81
CA SER A 36 1.33 7.32 4.45
C SER A 36 1.82 6.87 5.83
N ASN A 37 0.96 6.24 6.63
CA ASN A 37 1.34 5.69 7.93
C ASN A 37 2.35 4.54 7.79
N ALA A 38 2.19 3.67 6.78
CA ALA A 38 3.14 2.62 6.47
C ALA A 38 4.51 3.19 6.06
N SER A 39 4.55 4.23 5.23
CA SER A 39 5.79 4.95 4.88
C SER A 39 6.46 5.54 6.12
N ASP A 40 5.70 6.15 7.03
CA ASP A 40 6.24 6.69 8.28
C ASP A 40 6.85 5.58 9.17
N ALA A 41 6.24 4.39 9.19
CA ALA A 41 6.77 3.24 9.93
C ALA A 41 8.08 2.71 9.34
N LEU A 42 8.21 2.72 8.00
CA LEU A 42 9.43 2.37 7.29
C LEU A 42 10.53 3.42 7.50
N ASP A 43 10.20 4.71 7.49
CA ASP A 43 11.15 5.79 7.78
C ASP A 43 11.71 5.71 9.20
N LYS A 44 10.86 5.41 10.20
CA LYS A 44 11.30 5.17 11.58
C LYS A 44 12.29 4.02 11.68
N LEU A 45 11.98 2.90 11.02
CA LEU A 45 12.84 1.74 10.98
C LEU A 45 14.18 2.07 10.29
N HIS A 46 14.11 2.71 9.12
CA HIS A 46 15.29 3.10 8.36
C HIS A 46 16.21 4.01 9.19
N PHE A 47 15.65 5.05 9.82
CA PHE A 47 16.41 5.94 10.68
C PHE A 47 17.05 5.20 11.87
N THR A 48 16.29 4.33 12.54
CA THR A 48 16.81 3.54 13.66
C THR A 48 17.91 2.57 13.21
N SER A 49 17.83 2.05 11.97
CA SER A 49 18.84 1.17 11.41
C SER A 49 20.19 1.85 11.15
N LEU A 50 20.21 3.18 11.00
CA LEU A 50 21.45 3.95 10.82
C LEU A 50 22.34 3.90 12.06
N THR A 51 21.74 3.81 13.26
CA THR A 51 22.45 3.72 14.54
C THR A 51 22.47 2.29 15.08
N ASN A 52 21.48 1.46 14.75
CA ASN A 52 21.38 0.06 15.14
C ASN A 52 20.99 -0.84 13.95
N PRO A 53 21.96 -1.27 13.12
CA PRO A 53 21.67 -2.10 11.94
C PRO A 53 21.00 -3.44 12.25
N ALA A 54 21.14 -3.96 13.47
CA ALA A 54 20.55 -5.23 13.88
C ALA A 54 19.01 -5.19 13.92
N ILE A 55 18.41 -4.00 13.97
CA ILE A 55 16.94 -3.84 13.98
C ILE A 55 16.26 -4.37 12.71
N LEU A 56 16.98 -4.45 11.60
CA LEU A 56 16.46 -5.03 10.35
C LEU A 56 16.24 -6.54 10.45
N GLY A 57 16.91 -7.24 11.39
CA GLY A 57 16.70 -8.66 11.61
C GLY A 57 16.74 -9.51 10.33
N GLU A 58 15.77 -10.42 10.21
CA GLU A 58 15.59 -11.30 9.03
C GLU A 58 14.85 -10.59 7.89
N GLU A 59 13.92 -9.68 8.21
CA GLU A 59 13.13 -8.92 7.24
C GLU A 59 13.88 -7.65 6.81
N LYS A 60 14.74 -7.77 5.80
CA LYS A 60 15.56 -6.64 5.33
C LYS A 60 14.86 -5.77 4.29
N GLU A 61 13.83 -6.29 3.63
CA GLU A 61 13.11 -5.55 2.60
C GLU A 61 12.18 -4.53 3.24
N LEU A 62 12.28 -3.28 2.76
CA LEU A 62 11.41 -2.18 3.17
C LEU A 62 10.37 -1.97 2.08
N ARG A 63 9.14 -2.43 2.30
CA ARG A 63 8.05 -2.38 1.31
C ARG A 63 6.69 -2.24 1.95
N ILE A 64 5.71 -1.89 1.11
CA ILE A 64 4.30 -1.80 1.45
C ILE A 64 3.54 -2.70 0.48
N ASP A 65 2.67 -3.56 0.99
CA ASP A 65 1.85 -4.48 0.20
C ASP A 65 0.37 -4.16 0.37
N VAL A 66 -0.35 -4.10 -0.75
CA VAL A 66 -1.80 -3.92 -0.80
C VAL A 66 -2.42 -5.20 -1.36
N ILE A 67 -3.11 -5.93 -0.51
CA ILE A 67 -3.54 -7.31 -0.74
C ILE A 67 -5.07 -7.38 -0.67
N PRO A 68 -5.78 -7.29 -1.80
CA PRO A 68 -7.21 -7.54 -1.84
C PRO A 68 -7.52 -9.03 -1.71
N GLN A 69 -8.46 -9.38 -0.84
CA GLN A 69 -8.96 -10.75 -0.68
C GLN A 69 -10.47 -10.77 -0.97
N GLU A 70 -10.82 -10.89 -2.25
CA GLU A 70 -12.21 -10.84 -2.72
C GLU A 70 -13.10 -11.90 -2.05
N ALA A 71 -12.60 -13.13 -1.90
CA ALA A 71 -13.36 -14.24 -1.30
C ALA A 71 -13.77 -13.99 0.15
N ASN A 72 -12.95 -13.24 0.91
CA ASN A 72 -13.17 -12.98 2.33
C ASN A 72 -13.75 -11.58 2.59
N ASN A 73 -13.93 -10.76 1.55
CA ASN A 73 -14.30 -9.35 1.67
C ASN A 73 -13.32 -8.55 2.56
N LEU A 74 -12.02 -8.86 2.45
CA LEU A 74 -10.96 -8.20 3.20
C LEU A 74 -10.00 -7.44 2.28
N LEU A 75 -9.58 -6.27 2.72
CA LEU A 75 -8.43 -5.57 2.13
C LEU A 75 -7.33 -5.48 3.20
N VAL A 76 -6.15 -6.01 2.90
CA VAL A 76 -5.01 -5.98 3.80
C VAL A 76 -3.97 -4.98 3.29
N ILE A 77 -3.52 -4.08 4.16
CA ILE A 77 -2.38 -3.19 3.91
C ILE A 77 -1.27 -3.66 4.85
N ARG A 78 -0.16 -4.13 4.30
CA ARG A 78 0.98 -4.61 5.07
C ARG A 78 2.17 -3.68 4.88
N ASP A 79 2.88 -3.38 5.96
CA ASP A 79 4.18 -2.73 5.92
C ASP A 79 5.22 -3.58 6.65
N THR A 80 6.46 -3.55 6.15
CA THR A 80 7.62 -4.17 6.82
C THR A 80 8.37 -3.18 7.72
N GLY A 81 7.67 -2.16 8.22
CA GLY A 81 8.21 -1.10 9.07
C GLY A 81 8.55 -1.56 10.49
N ILE A 82 8.64 -0.59 11.41
CA ILE A 82 9.09 -0.85 12.79
C ILE A 82 8.09 -1.66 13.63
N GLY A 83 6.80 -1.63 13.29
CA GLY A 83 5.73 -2.24 14.09
C GLY A 83 5.38 -1.42 15.34
N MET A 84 4.51 -1.96 16.19
CA MET A 84 4.03 -1.31 17.41
C MET A 84 4.09 -2.27 18.60
N THR A 85 4.50 -1.76 19.76
CA THR A 85 4.40 -2.49 21.02
C THR A 85 2.95 -2.48 21.54
N LYS A 86 2.64 -3.30 22.55
CA LYS A 86 1.33 -3.24 23.21
C LYS A 86 1.03 -1.84 23.78
N ALA A 87 2.06 -1.17 24.28
CA ALA A 87 1.94 0.19 24.79
C ALA A 87 1.60 1.18 23.67
N ASP A 88 2.21 1.05 22.50
CA ASP A 88 1.92 1.91 21.34
C ASP A 88 0.50 1.68 20.81
N LEU A 89 0.01 0.43 20.79
CA LEU A 89 -1.38 0.13 20.42
C LEU A 89 -2.38 0.88 21.31
N ILE A 90 -2.13 0.94 22.62
CA ILE A 90 -3.01 1.65 23.56
C ILE A 90 -2.84 3.17 23.42
N ASN A 91 -1.59 3.63 23.35
CA ASN A 91 -1.26 5.05 23.47
C ASN A 91 -1.35 5.84 22.16
N CYS A 92 -1.24 5.19 21.00
CA CYS A 92 -1.32 5.84 19.69
C CYS A 92 -2.61 5.47 18.98
N LEU A 93 -2.88 4.18 18.75
CA LEU A 93 -4.10 3.74 18.08
C LEU A 93 -5.35 3.90 18.96
N GLY A 94 -5.23 3.67 20.27
CA GLY A 94 -6.32 3.82 21.22
C GLY A 94 -6.61 5.26 21.66
N THR A 95 -5.78 6.23 21.28
CA THR A 95 -5.91 7.64 21.71
C THR A 95 -6.03 8.56 20.50
N ILE A 96 -7.20 9.19 20.34
CA ILE A 96 -7.44 10.14 19.23
C ILE A 96 -6.50 11.34 19.36
N ALA A 97 -6.02 11.83 18.22
CA ALA A 97 -5.13 12.99 18.10
C ALA A 97 -3.73 12.80 18.74
N LYS A 98 -3.32 11.55 18.93
CA LYS A 98 -1.96 11.20 19.36
C LYS A 98 -1.23 10.44 18.26
N SER A 99 -0.17 11.06 17.72
CA SER A 99 0.64 10.48 16.66
C SER A 99 1.98 10.01 17.19
N GLY A 100 2.28 8.72 17.01
CA GLY A 100 3.63 8.20 17.26
C GLY A 100 4.68 8.78 16.30
N ALA A 101 4.30 9.23 15.11
CA ALA A 101 5.22 9.92 14.20
C ALA A 101 5.62 11.30 14.75
N LYS A 102 4.68 12.04 15.35
CA LYS A 102 4.97 13.30 16.04
C LYS A 102 5.94 13.09 17.20
N GLN A 103 5.68 12.10 18.06
CA GLN A 103 6.56 11.77 19.18
C GLN A 103 7.98 11.40 18.71
N PHE A 104 8.10 10.67 17.61
CA PHE A 104 9.39 10.32 17.03
C PHE A 104 10.15 11.56 16.53
N MET A 105 9.46 12.49 15.85
CA MET A 105 10.06 13.75 15.42
C MET A 105 10.57 14.60 16.59
N GLU A 106 9.88 14.58 17.74
CA GLU A 106 10.32 15.29 18.95
C GLU A 106 11.58 14.64 19.59
N MET A 107 11.79 13.34 19.39
CA MET A 107 12.97 12.62 19.88
C MET A 107 14.21 12.78 18.97
N ILE A 108 14.00 13.19 17.72
CA ILE A 108 15.08 13.44 16.77
C ILE A 108 15.66 14.84 17.00
N SER A 109 16.98 14.94 17.12
CA SER A 109 17.68 16.22 17.25
C SER A 109 17.48 17.11 16.02
N GLU A 110 17.37 18.43 16.21
CA GLU A 110 17.35 19.41 15.13
C GLU A 110 18.51 19.16 14.14
N GLY A 111 18.19 18.87 12.87
CA GLY A 111 19.16 18.67 11.79
C GLY A 111 19.17 17.29 11.13
N ALA A 112 18.42 16.31 11.62
CA ALA A 112 18.24 15.05 10.87
C ALA A 112 17.22 15.24 9.73
N ASP A 113 17.54 14.69 8.54
CA ASP A 113 16.69 14.74 7.35
C ASP A 113 15.58 13.67 7.40
N VAL A 114 14.73 13.73 8.43
CA VAL A 114 13.56 12.85 8.59
C VAL A 114 12.30 13.70 8.44
N SER A 115 11.45 13.33 7.49
CA SER A 115 10.23 14.08 7.16
C SER A 115 9.01 13.17 7.20
N LEU A 116 8.50 12.90 8.40
CA LEU A 116 7.29 12.09 8.60
C LEU A 116 6.02 12.84 8.20
N ILE A 117 5.06 12.14 7.61
CA ILE A 117 3.83 12.69 7.04
C ILE A 117 2.75 12.88 8.13
N GLY A 118 2.45 11.83 8.90
CA GLY A 118 1.26 11.71 9.75
C GLY A 118 1.38 12.38 11.13
N GLN A 119 1.27 13.71 11.21
CA GLN A 119 1.45 14.45 12.48
C GLN A 119 0.18 14.60 13.34
N PHE A 120 -1.00 14.41 12.76
CA PHE A 120 -2.28 14.74 13.42
C PHE A 120 -2.85 13.62 14.31
N GLY A 121 -2.52 12.35 14.04
CA GLY A 121 -3.02 11.21 14.84
C GLY A 121 -4.52 10.92 14.64
N VAL A 122 -5.08 11.26 13.48
CA VAL A 122 -6.48 10.96 13.11
C VAL A 122 -6.62 10.16 11.80
N GLY A 123 -5.58 10.14 10.96
CA GLY A 123 -5.61 9.54 9.62
C GLY A 123 -5.97 8.05 9.61
N PHE A 124 -5.54 7.30 10.63
CA PHE A 124 -5.90 5.87 10.78
C PHE A 124 -7.41 5.63 10.75
N TYR A 125 -8.20 6.50 11.39
CA TYR A 125 -9.65 6.32 11.50
C TYR A 125 -10.40 6.55 10.18
N SER A 126 -9.74 7.08 9.14
CA SER A 126 -10.27 7.10 7.78
C SER A 126 -10.54 5.70 7.23
N ALA A 127 -9.92 4.65 7.78
CA ALA A 127 -10.23 3.26 7.45
C ALA A 127 -11.73 2.92 7.61
N TYR A 128 -12.40 3.51 8.62
CA TYR A 128 -13.83 3.29 8.86
C TYR A 128 -14.75 4.01 7.86
N LEU A 129 -14.21 4.82 6.94
CA LEU A 129 -14.96 5.29 5.77
C LEU A 129 -15.46 4.11 4.94
N VAL A 130 -14.60 3.10 4.77
CA VAL A 130 -14.82 1.96 3.89
C VAL A 130 -15.01 0.63 4.63
N ALA A 131 -14.52 0.52 5.87
CA ALA A 131 -14.59 -0.69 6.68
C ALA A 131 -15.64 -0.60 7.80
N GLU A 132 -16.26 -1.74 8.13
CA GLU A 132 -17.11 -1.90 9.32
C GLU A 132 -16.29 -2.27 10.55
N LYS A 133 -15.20 -3.02 10.33
CA LYS A 133 -14.27 -3.46 11.36
C LYS A 133 -12.85 -3.34 10.84
N VAL A 134 -11.95 -2.91 11.71
CA VAL A 134 -10.52 -2.84 11.42
C VAL A 134 -9.79 -3.71 12.43
N GLU A 135 -8.85 -4.51 11.93
CA GLU A 135 -7.89 -5.25 12.75
C GLU A 135 -6.49 -4.79 12.40
N VAL A 136 -5.63 -4.66 13.41
CA VAL A 136 -4.23 -4.27 13.26
C VAL A 136 -3.39 -5.35 13.92
N ILE A 137 -2.69 -6.12 13.11
CA ILE A 137 -1.80 -7.19 13.57
C ILE A 137 -0.38 -6.65 13.44
N THR A 138 0.37 -6.58 14.53
CA THR A 138 1.66 -5.91 14.53
C THR A 138 2.70 -6.65 15.36
N LYS A 139 3.94 -6.62 14.88
CA LYS A 139 5.11 -7.19 15.58
C LYS A 139 6.22 -6.14 15.62
N HIS A 140 6.46 -5.60 16.80
CA HIS A 140 7.66 -4.83 17.10
C HIS A 140 8.78 -5.77 17.57
N ASN A 141 10.05 -5.47 17.27
CA ASN A 141 11.17 -6.34 17.68
C ASN A 141 11.25 -6.54 19.20
N ASP A 142 10.96 -5.47 19.97
CA ASP A 142 11.04 -5.46 21.43
C ASP A 142 9.79 -6.01 22.15
N ASP A 143 8.82 -6.55 21.41
CA ASP A 143 7.57 -7.06 22.00
C ASP A 143 7.02 -8.27 21.23
N LYS A 144 5.95 -8.88 21.74
CA LYS A 144 5.23 -9.96 21.07
C LYS A 144 4.42 -9.45 19.88
N CYS A 145 3.88 -10.37 19.09
CA CYS A 145 2.84 -10.05 18.12
C CYS A 145 1.53 -9.80 18.88
N TYR A 146 0.86 -8.70 18.53
CA TYR A 146 -0.47 -8.37 19.04
C TYR A 146 -1.45 -8.09 17.91
N LYS A 147 -2.71 -8.47 18.12
CA LYS A 147 -3.85 -8.12 17.28
C LYS A 147 -4.73 -7.13 18.04
N TRP A 148 -4.81 -5.92 17.52
CA TRP A 148 -5.79 -4.91 17.92
C TRP A 148 -7.04 -5.02 17.04
N SER A 149 -8.24 -4.85 17.60
CA SER A 149 -9.48 -4.83 16.81
C SER A 149 -10.50 -3.84 17.33
N SER A 150 -11.23 -3.19 16.41
CA SER A 150 -12.33 -2.28 16.75
C SER A 150 -13.30 -2.06 15.58
N THR A 151 -14.55 -1.78 15.93
CA THR A 151 -15.64 -1.38 15.02
C THR A 151 -15.92 0.13 15.09
N ALA A 152 -15.00 0.92 15.64
CA ALA A 152 -15.19 2.35 15.94
C ALA A 152 -16.35 2.67 16.92
N GLY A 153 -16.88 1.67 17.64
CA GLY A 153 -17.94 1.82 18.64
C GLY A 153 -17.49 2.41 19.99
N GLY A 154 -16.35 3.09 20.05
CA GLY A 154 -15.78 3.69 21.27
C GLY A 154 -14.92 2.77 22.14
N THR A 155 -14.76 1.49 21.74
CA THR A 155 -13.88 0.53 22.43
C THR A 155 -13.03 -0.24 21.42
N PHE A 156 -11.95 -0.86 21.91
CA PHE A 156 -11.08 -1.74 21.14
C PHE A 156 -10.58 -2.89 22.02
N GLN A 157 -10.11 -3.96 21.39
CA GLN A 157 -9.57 -5.14 22.06
C GLN A 157 -8.14 -5.39 21.59
N ILE A 158 -7.29 -5.93 22.48
CA ILE A 158 -5.92 -6.35 22.16
C ILE A 158 -5.73 -7.79 22.63
N GLU A 159 -5.32 -8.65 21.71
CA GLU A 159 -5.06 -10.08 21.94
C GLU A 159 -3.63 -10.42 21.52
N ASP A 160 -3.03 -11.42 22.14
CA ASP A 160 -1.77 -12.01 21.67
C ASP A 160 -2.03 -12.69 20.30
N CYS A 161 -1.08 -12.59 19.36
CA CYS A 161 -1.12 -13.29 18.08
C CYS A 161 0.19 -14.01 17.80
N ASP A 162 0.13 -15.02 16.95
CA ASP A 162 1.31 -15.70 16.40
C ASP A 162 1.37 -15.62 14.87
N VAL A 163 0.27 -15.22 14.22
CA VAL A 163 0.12 -15.18 12.76
C VAL A 163 -0.60 -13.92 12.31
N GLY A 164 -0.27 -13.47 11.10
CA GLY A 164 -0.96 -12.41 10.38
C GLY A 164 -2.25 -12.88 9.71
N ALA A 165 -2.87 -11.98 8.95
CA ALA A 165 -4.11 -12.19 8.21
C ALA A 165 -3.98 -13.29 7.14
N SER A 166 -2.77 -13.49 6.62
CA SER A 166 -2.44 -14.56 5.67
C SER A 166 -2.25 -15.93 6.33
N GLY A 167 -2.35 -16.03 7.66
CA GLY A 167 -2.04 -17.24 8.42
C GLY A 167 -0.55 -17.54 8.56
N LYS A 168 0.32 -16.64 8.09
CA LYS A 168 1.79 -16.73 8.23
C LYS A 168 2.28 -15.85 9.37
N PRO A 169 3.37 -16.22 10.07
CA PRO A 169 3.98 -15.35 11.08
C PRO A 169 4.42 -14.00 10.51
N ILE A 170 4.18 -12.93 11.26
CA ILE A 170 4.71 -11.59 10.94
C ILE A 170 6.06 -11.46 11.63
N LEU A 171 7.12 -11.27 10.84
CA LEU A 171 8.48 -11.10 11.38
C LEU A 171 8.67 -9.73 12.03
N ARG A 172 8.18 -8.68 11.36
CA ARG A 172 8.20 -7.29 11.82
C ARG A 172 7.17 -6.47 11.03
N GLY A 173 6.73 -5.35 11.60
CA GLY A 173 5.87 -4.38 10.92
C GLY A 173 4.41 -4.57 11.31
N THR A 174 3.51 -4.22 10.39
CA THR A 174 2.07 -4.21 10.67
C THR A 174 1.26 -4.68 9.47
N GLU A 175 0.19 -5.41 9.73
CA GLU A 175 -0.89 -5.71 8.79
C GLU A 175 -2.18 -5.05 9.28
N ILE A 176 -2.75 -4.16 8.47
CA ILE A 176 -4.04 -3.53 8.70
C ILE A 176 -5.08 -4.25 7.85
N VAL A 177 -5.99 -4.95 8.50
CA VAL A 177 -7.06 -5.74 7.87
C VAL A 177 -8.35 -4.93 7.92
N LEU A 178 -8.87 -4.60 6.75
CA LEU A 178 -10.12 -3.88 6.57
C LEU A 178 -11.23 -4.87 6.21
N HIS A 179 -12.20 -5.02 7.10
CA HIS A 179 -13.45 -5.73 6.82
C HIS A 179 -14.38 -4.74 6.12
N LEU A 180 -14.42 -4.80 4.78
CA LEU A 180 -15.08 -3.79 3.97
C LEU A 180 -16.61 -3.84 4.11
N LYS A 181 -17.24 -2.67 4.05
CA LYS A 181 -18.71 -2.56 3.93
C LYS A 181 -19.17 -3.18 2.61
N GLU A 182 -20.39 -3.71 2.59
CA GLU A 182 -20.99 -4.34 1.41
C GLU A 182 -21.01 -3.43 0.17
N ASP A 183 -21.18 -2.12 0.37
CA ASP A 183 -21.21 -1.11 -0.69
C ASP A 183 -19.81 -0.61 -1.11
N GLN A 184 -18.73 -1.14 -0.54
CA GLN A 184 -17.35 -0.70 -0.75
C GLN A 184 -16.46 -1.77 -1.42
N LYS A 185 -17.06 -2.81 -2.00
CA LYS A 185 -16.36 -3.89 -2.71
C LYS A 185 -15.57 -3.43 -3.94
N GLU A 186 -15.78 -2.19 -4.41
CA GLU A 186 -14.95 -1.61 -5.47
C GLU A 186 -13.46 -1.57 -5.09
N TYR A 187 -13.14 -1.46 -3.80
CA TYR A 187 -11.76 -1.43 -3.30
C TYR A 187 -11.13 -2.82 -3.12
N LEU A 188 -11.80 -3.89 -3.55
CA LEU A 188 -11.18 -5.21 -3.71
C LEU A 188 -10.64 -5.41 -5.12
N LYS A 189 -11.05 -4.56 -6.08
CA LYS A 189 -10.57 -4.65 -7.46
C LYS A 189 -9.15 -4.10 -7.54
N ALA A 190 -8.21 -4.93 -7.96
CA ALA A 190 -6.80 -4.53 -8.06
C ALA A 190 -6.60 -3.27 -8.93
N ASP A 191 -7.29 -3.17 -10.06
CA ASP A 191 -7.17 -2.00 -10.94
C ASP A 191 -7.62 -0.69 -10.26
N ARG A 192 -8.66 -0.76 -9.41
CA ARG A 192 -9.16 0.41 -8.67
C ARG A 192 -8.14 0.85 -7.63
N LEU A 193 -7.56 -0.10 -6.88
CA LEU A 193 -6.51 0.17 -5.90
C LEU A 193 -5.26 0.74 -6.58
N GLU A 194 -4.85 0.18 -7.72
CA GLU A 194 -3.72 0.66 -8.50
C GLU A 194 -3.92 2.12 -8.96
N GLU A 195 -5.13 2.47 -9.42
CA GLU A 195 -5.49 3.84 -9.77
C GLU A 195 -5.33 4.80 -8.57
N LEU A 196 -5.79 4.38 -7.38
CA LEU A 196 -5.69 5.19 -6.17
C LEU A 196 -4.26 5.37 -5.70
N ILE A 197 -3.44 4.32 -5.74
CA ILE A 197 -2.02 4.37 -5.41
C ILE A 197 -1.31 5.34 -6.38
N LYS A 198 -1.58 5.24 -7.68
CA LYS A 198 -1.03 6.17 -8.69
C LYS A 198 -1.49 7.61 -8.47
N ARG A 199 -2.71 7.81 -7.96
CA ARG A 199 -3.25 9.15 -7.73
C ARG A 199 -2.65 9.82 -6.49
N HIS A 200 -2.49 9.08 -5.40
CA HIS A 200 -2.25 9.65 -4.07
C HIS A 200 -0.90 9.26 -3.44
N SER A 201 -0.24 8.21 -3.94
CA SER A 201 0.94 7.63 -3.29
C SER A 201 2.05 7.25 -4.27
N MET A 202 1.97 7.76 -5.50
CA MET A 202 2.91 7.47 -6.60
C MET A 202 4.36 7.80 -6.28
N PHE A 203 4.61 8.73 -5.36
CA PHE A 203 5.94 9.25 -5.07
C PHE A 203 6.41 8.95 -3.65
N ILE A 204 5.71 8.07 -2.94
CA ILE A 204 6.19 7.50 -1.68
C ILE A 204 7.54 6.81 -1.94
N GLY A 205 8.48 6.98 -1.02
CA GLY A 205 9.88 6.58 -1.18
C GLY A 205 10.15 5.08 -1.10
N TYR A 206 9.16 4.29 -0.67
CA TYR A 206 9.24 2.85 -0.52
C TYR A 206 8.40 2.14 -1.59
N PRO A 207 8.83 0.98 -2.10
CA PRO A 207 8.07 0.23 -3.10
C PRO A 207 6.70 -0.21 -2.55
N ILE A 208 5.66 0.08 -3.31
CA ILE A 208 4.28 -0.30 -3.05
C ILE A 208 3.90 -1.38 -4.05
N TYR A 209 3.61 -2.58 -3.55
CA TYR A 209 3.16 -3.71 -4.35
C TYR A 209 1.66 -3.91 -4.22
N ILE A 210 1.04 -4.30 -5.33
CA ILE A 210 -0.33 -4.78 -5.36
C ILE A 210 -0.34 -6.27 -5.70
N HIS A 211 -1.11 -7.04 -4.93
CA HIS A 211 -1.28 -8.47 -5.16
C HIS A 211 -2.44 -8.70 -6.12
N LYS A 212 -2.21 -9.51 -7.14
CA LYS A 212 -3.18 -9.87 -8.18
C LYS A 212 -3.24 -11.38 -8.32
N VAL A 213 -4.43 -11.93 -8.53
CA VAL A 213 -4.59 -13.33 -8.91
C VAL A 213 -4.65 -13.41 -10.44
N LYS A 214 -3.78 -14.21 -11.06
CA LYS A 214 -3.80 -14.49 -12.50
C LYS A 214 -4.05 -15.97 -12.74
N GLU A 215 -4.83 -16.28 -13.77
CA GLU A 215 -4.97 -17.65 -14.27
C GLU A 215 -3.79 -17.95 -15.21
N GLU A 216 -2.97 -18.93 -14.88
CA GLU A 216 -1.97 -19.51 -15.80
C GLU A 216 -2.39 -20.92 -16.22
N GLU A 217 -2.21 -21.23 -17.50
CA GLU A 217 -2.43 -22.57 -18.05
C GLU A 217 -1.16 -23.40 -17.90
N VAL A 218 -1.23 -24.44 -17.08
CA VAL A 218 -0.11 -25.39 -16.88
C VAL A 218 -0.44 -26.68 -17.62
N GLU A 219 0.44 -27.08 -18.55
CA GLU A 219 0.39 -28.41 -19.16
C GLU A 219 0.89 -29.45 -18.15
N VAL A 220 0.07 -30.45 -17.85
CA VAL A 220 0.47 -31.58 -17.00
C VAL A 220 0.66 -32.81 -17.90
N GLU A 221 1.83 -33.45 -17.83
CA GLU A 221 2.04 -34.75 -18.48
C GLU A 221 1.49 -35.87 -17.58
N ASP A 222 0.55 -36.67 -18.11
CA ASP A 222 0.00 -37.84 -17.41
C ASP A 222 1.09 -38.92 -17.23
N GLU A 223 1.59 -39.10 -15.99
CA GLU A 223 2.47 -40.21 -15.59
C GLU A 223 1.71 -41.42 -14.98
N GLU A 224 0.39 -41.52 -15.13
CA GLU A 224 -0.38 -42.64 -14.57
C GLU A 224 -0.85 -43.64 -15.64
N LYS A 225 0.07 -44.50 -16.11
CA LYS A 225 -0.24 -45.88 -16.59
C LYS A 225 0.97 -46.81 -16.41
N LYS A 226 1.33 -47.12 -15.18
CA LYS A 226 2.12 -48.31 -14.84
C LYS A 226 1.71 -48.83 -13.47
N GLU A 227 0.56 -49.49 -13.40
CA GLU A 227 0.31 -50.64 -12.52
C GLU A 227 -1.10 -51.16 -12.85
N GLU A 228 -1.28 -52.48 -12.71
CA GLU A 228 -2.47 -53.28 -13.10
C GLU A 228 -2.52 -53.76 -14.56
N THR A 229 -1.79 -54.84 -14.86
CA THR A 229 -2.37 -56.06 -15.48
C THR A 229 -1.36 -57.22 -15.45
N GLU A 230 -1.24 -57.88 -14.30
CA GLU A 230 -0.85 -59.30 -14.24
C GLU A 230 -2.11 -60.11 -13.90
N GLU A 231 -2.67 -60.84 -14.87
CA GLU A 231 -3.11 -62.24 -14.78
C GLU A 231 -3.95 -62.70 -16.00
N LYS A 232 -3.41 -63.71 -16.73
CA LYS A 232 -4.08 -64.82 -17.47
C LYS A 232 -4.96 -64.45 -18.70
N LYS A 233 -4.73 -64.92 -19.94
CA LYS A 233 -4.59 -66.32 -20.45
C LYS A 233 -4.27 -66.37 -21.96
N GLU A 234 -3.68 -67.49 -22.39
CA GLU A 234 -3.48 -68.04 -23.76
C GLU A 234 -4.81 -68.08 -24.57
N ASP A 235 -4.91 -68.01 -25.91
CA ASP A 235 -4.21 -68.73 -26.99
C ASP A 235 -4.47 -68.09 -28.40
N GLU A 236 -3.62 -68.46 -29.36
CA GLU A 236 -3.75 -68.44 -30.84
C GLU A 236 -3.51 -67.16 -31.71
N VAL A 237 -2.95 -67.43 -32.90
CA VAL A 237 -2.12 -66.59 -33.79
C VAL A 237 -2.87 -66.21 -35.08
N GLN A 238 -2.79 -64.95 -35.58
CA GLN A 238 -2.42 -64.61 -36.98
C GLN A 238 -2.34 -63.10 -37.27
N GLU A 239 -1.69 -62.80 -38.40
CA GLU A 239 -0.94 -61.61 -38.80
C GLU A 239 -1.72 -60.33 -39.16
N ALA A 240 -0.96 -59.22 -39.10
CA ALA A 240 -0.89 -58.08 -40.04
C ALA A 240 -1.62 -56.75 -39.73
N SER A 241 -0.78 -55.71 -39.82
CA SER A 241 -1.00 -54.30 -40.23
C SER A 241 -1.55 -53.25 -39.25
N ASP A 242 -0.70 -52.22 -39.13
CA ASP A 242 -0.96 -50.78 -39.15
C ASP A 242 -1.37 -49.96 -37.90
N ASP A 243 -0.68 -48.81 -37.87
CA ASP A 243 -0.90 -47.54 -37.17
C ASP A 243 -0.50 -47.38 -35.69
N GLU A 244 0.76 -46.96 -35.52
CA GLU A 244 1.21 -46.12 -34.41
C GLU A 244 0.60 -44.71 -34.52
N ASN A 245 -0.47 -44.44 -33.77
CA ASN A 245 -0.69 -43.08 -33.25
C ASN A 245 -1.54 -43.08 -31.96
N LYS A 246 -0.89 -43.28 -30.81
CA LYS A 246 -1.49 -42.93 -29.51
C LYS A 246 -1.26 -41.44 -29.28
N GLU A 247 -2.23 -40.62 -29.70
CA GLU A 247 -2.35 -39.23 -29.27
C GLU A 247 -2.41 -39.19 -27.73
N LYS A 248 -1.33 -38.73 -27.11
CA LYS A 248 -1.35 -38.26 -25.72
C LYS A 248 -2.24 -37.03 -25.68
N THR A 249 -3.50 -37.19 -25.26
CA THR A 249 -4.37 -36.06 -24.91
C THR A 249 -3.77 -35.31 -23.72
N LYS A 250 -3.04 -34.23 -24.01
CA LYS A 250 -2.58 -33.27 -23.00
C LYS A 250 -3.79 -32.61 -22.35
N LYS A 251 -3.92 -32.70 -21.03
CA LYS A 251 -4.90 -31.92 -20.26
C LYS A 251 -4.24 -30.64 -19.75
N THR A 252 -4.76 -29.50 -20.19
CA THR A 252 -4.37 -28.19 -19.68
C THR A 252 -5.18 -27.90 -18.42
N ILE A 253 -4.51 -27.68 -17.28
CA ILE A 253 -5.17 -27.28 -16.02
C ILE A 253 -4.92 -25.78 -15.82
N LYS A 254 -5.99 -25.03 -15.57
CA LYS A 254 -5.90 -23.63 -15.14
C LYS A 254 -5.53 -23.57 -13.67
N LYS A 255 -4.41 -22.95 -13.33
CA LYS A 255 -3.97 -22.71 -11.97
C LYS A 255 -3.99 -21.21 -11.67
N GLU A 256 -4.60 -20.84 -10.56
CA GLU A 256 -4.51 -19.48 -10.03
C GLU A 256 -3.14 -19.26 -9.40
N VAL A 257 -2.43 -18.23 -9.85
CA VAL A 257 -1.12 -17.82 -9.34
C VAL A 257 -1.24 -16.40 -8.79
N GLU A 258 -0.77 -16.22 -7.56
CA GLU A 258 -0.66 -14.90 -6.95
C GLU A 258 0.60 -14.20 -7.47
N VAL A 259 0.42 -12.98 -7.99
CA VAL A 259 1.48 -12.16 -8.57
C VAL A 259 1.52 -10.82 -7.88
N GLU A 260 2.72 -10.40 -7.49
CA GLU A 260 2.98 -9.10 -6.89
C GLU A 260 3.49 -8.12 -7.95
N GLU A 261 2.85 -6.95 -8.07
CA GLU A 261 3.25 -5.91 -9.02
C GLU A 261 3.58 -4.60 -8.30
N GLN A 262 4.80 -4.09 -8.48
CA GLN A 262 5.16 -2.76 -7.96
C GLN A 262 4.44 -1.67 -8.76
N VAL A 263 3.71 -0.79 -8.07
CA VAL A 263 2.94 0.29 -8.69
C VAL A 263 3.76 1.57 -8.85
N ASN A 264 4.51 1.97 -7.82
CA ASN A 264 5.26 3.23 -7.77
C ASN A 264 6.72 3.09 -8.24
N LYS A 265 6.92 2.66 -9.50
CA LYS A 265 8.27 2.40 -10.04
C LYS A 265 9.13 3.65 -10.24
N GLN A 266 8.53 4.82 -10.28
CA GLN A 266 9.18 6.03 -10.80
C GLN A 266 9.54 7.01 -9.69
N PRO A 267 10.80 7.52 -9.65
CA PRO A 267 11.26 8.36 -8.57
C PRO A 267 10.70 9.78 -8.65
N ALA A 268 10.61 10.44 -7.48
CA ALA A 268 10.26 11.85 -7.36
C ALA A 268 11.42 12.75 -7.83
N ILE A 269 11.62 12.91 -9.15
CA ILE A 269 12.81 13.58 -9.71
C ILE A 269 12.96 15.05 -9.30
N TRP A 270 11.89 15.74 -8.87
CA TRP A 270 11.96 17.12 -8.35
C TRP A 270 12.70 17.24 -7.02
N THR A 271 12.98 16.11 -6.36
CA THR A 271 13.76 16.07 -5.11
C THR A 271 15.27 15.96 -5.33
N ARG A 272 15.69 15.66 -6.56
CA ARG A 272 17.11 15.57 -6.96
C ARG A 272 17.66 16.93 -7.37
N ASP A 273 18.97 17.07 -7.44
CA ASP A 273 19.59 18.25 -8.05
C ASP A 273 19.28 18.26 -9.55
N PRO A 274 18.85 19.39 -10.15
CA PRO A 274 18.57 19.47 -11.58
C PRO A 274 19.72 19.01 -12.49
N LYS A 275 20.97 19.08 -12.03
CA LYS A 275 22.16 18.63 -12.77
C LYS A 275 22.29 17.12 -12.86
N ASP A 276 21.70 16.41 -11.90
CA ASP A 276 21.76 14.95 -11.81
C ASP A 276 20.59 14.28 -12.53
N VAL A 277 19.66 15.05 -13.11
CA VAL A 277 18.49 14.53 -13.82
C VAL A 277 18.72 14.63 -15.33
N THR A 278 18.70 13.49 -15.98
CA THR A 278 18.90 13.36 -17.43
C THR A 278 17.66 13.77 -18.22
N GLU A 279 17.84 14.07 -19.51
CA GLU A 279 16.72 14.42 -20.39
C GLU A 279 15.69 13.29 -20.50
N ASP A 280 16.14 12.03 -20.52
CA ASP A 280 15.24 10.88 -20.61
C ASP A 280 14.42 10.68 -19.33
N GLU A 281 14.99 10.96 -18.15
CA GLU A 281 14.24 10.98 -16.90
C GLU A 281 13.16 12.07 -16.88
N TYR A 282 13.44 13.27 -17.43
CA TYR A 282 12.42 14.30 -17.59
C TYR A 282 11.31 13.86 -18.57
N LYS A 283 11.66 13.14 -19.65
CA LYS A 283 10.68 12.65 -20.63
C LYS A 283 9.78 11.59 -20.03
N GLU A 284 10.34 10.64 -19.30
CA GLU A 284 9.59 9.60 -18.60
C GLU A 284 8.66 10.21 -17.54
N PHE A 285 9.18 11.14 -16.74
CA PHE A 285 8.39 11.84 -15.74
C PHE A 285 7.24 12.66 -16.37
N TYR A 286 7.49 13.35 -17.49
CA TYR A 286 6.46 14.09 -18.22
C TYR A 286 5.33 13.18 -18.70
N LYS A 287 5.67 12.06 -19.36
CA LYS A 287 4.69 11.06 -19.82
C LYS A 287 3.89 10.48 -18.66
N GLN A 288 4.52 10.28 -17.51
CA GLN A 288 3.86 9.76 -16.32
C GLN A 288 2.82 10.73 -15.76
N ILE A 289 3.15 12.01 -15.63
CA ILE A 289 2.22 13.01 -15.07
C ILE A 289 1.16 13.45 -16.09
N ASN A 290 1.43 13.29 -17.39
CA ASN A 290 0.56 13.62 -18.50
C ASN A 290 0.43 12.46 -19.52
N PRO A 291 -0.20 11.34 -19.14
CA PRO A 291 -0.24 10.13 -19.97
C PRO A 291 -1.02 10.29 -21.28
N SER A 292 -1.84 11.34 -21.40
CA SER A 292 -2.57 11.67 -22.63
C SER A 292 -1.72 12.33 -23.71
N ASP A 293 -0.55 12.87 -23.36
CA ASP A 293 0.35 13.50 -24.35
C ASP A 293 1.42 12.50 -24.80
N TYR A 294 1.23 11.96 -26.01
CA TYR A 294 2.18 11.05 -26.64
C TYR A 294 3.41 11.79 -27.19
N GLU A 295 3.32 13.10 -27.38
CA GLU A 295 4.46 13.93 -27.71
C GLU A 295 5.16 14.36 -26.41
N SER A 296 6.49 14.32 -26.39
CA SER A 296 7.26 14.84 -25.25
C SER A 296 7.03 16.34 -25.04
N TYR A 297 7.52 16.88 -23.92
CA TYR A 297 7.54 18.32 -23.68
C TYR A 297 8.42 19.11 -24.67
N LEU A 298 8.11 20.40 -24.85
CA LEU A 298 8.89 21.40 -25.60
C LEU A 298 10.02 21.98 -24.77
N ALA A 299 9.71 22.35 -23.53
CA ALA A 299 10.66 22.94 -22.58
C ALA A 299 10.35 22.47 -21.16
N VAL A 300 11.39 22.44 -20.32
CA VAL A 300 11.28 22.08 -18.90
C VAL A 300 12.08 23.08 -18.07
N THR A 301 11.52 23.48 -16.93
CA THR A 301 12.23 24.26 -15.90
C THR A 301 12.12 23.52 -14.59
N HIS A 302 13.26 23.11 -14.03
CA HIS A 302 13.37 22.52 -12.70
C HIS A 302 13.99 23.54 -11.76
N PHE A 303 13.29 23.89 -10.69
CA PHE A 303 13.70 24.95 -9.78
C PHE A 303 13.46 24.59 -8.32
N ARG A 304 14.20 25.29 -7.46
CA ARG A 304 14.07 25.27 -6.01
C ARG A 304 13.92 26.71 -5.53
N VAL A 305 12.95 26.94 -4.64
CA VAL A 305 12.74 28.21 -3.98
C VAL A 305 13.06 28.03 -2.52
N ASP A 306 14.07 28.75 -2.05
CA ASP A 306 14.42 28.84 -0.63
C ASP A 306 14.05 30.24 -0.15
N GLY A 307 12.99 30.34 0.66
CA GLY A 307 12.49 31.59 1.22
C GLY A 307 11.64 31.34 2.45
N ALA A 308 10.63 32.18 2.69
CA ALA A 308 9.67 31.97 3.78
C ALA A 308 8.90 30.64 3.65
N ALA A 309 8.71 30.18 2.40
CA ALA A 309 8.32 28.81 2.08
C ALA A 309 9.45 28.15 1.28
N GLN A 310 9.78 26.91 1.63
CA GLN A 310 10.74 26.09 0.89
C GLN A 310 9.99 25.08 0.03
N PHE A 311 10.21 25.10 -1.28
CA PHE A 311 9.62 24.13 -2.18
C PHE A 311 10.47 23.92 -3.43
N ARG A 312 10.24 22.79 -4.08
CA ARG A 312 10.85 22.42 -5.37
C ARG A 312 9.74 22.18 -6.37
N GLY A 313 10.03 22.42 -7.64
CA GLY A 313 9.05 22.27 -8.69
C GLY A 313 9.68 21.99 -10.04
N ILE A 314 8.92 21.27 -10.87
CA ILE A 314 9.23 21.09 -12.28
C ILE A 314 8.02 21.60 -13.06
N LEU A 315 8.27 22.50 -14.02
CA LEU A 315 7.28 23.00 -14.95
C LEU A 315 7.63 22.50 -16.35
N PHE A 316 6.61 21.98 -17.04
CA PHE A 316 6.72 21.53 -18.41
C PHE A 316 5.87 22.41 -19.32
N VAL A 317 6.41 22.72 -20.49
CA VAL A 317 5.67 23.32 -21.60
C VAL A 317 5.40 22.21 -22.62
N PRO A 318 4.13 21.82 -22.87
CA PRO A 318 3.80 20.84 -23.91
C PRO A 318 4.18 21.33 -25.32
N LYS A 319 4.47 20.40 -26.25
CA LYS A 319 4.72 20.75 -27.66
C LYS A 319 3.46 21.24 -28.37
N ARG A 320 2.30 20.75 -27.96
CA ARG A 320 1.00 21.12 -28.54
C ARG A 320 0.09 21.67 -27.46
N ALA A 321 -0.65 22.70 -27.84
CA ALA A 321 -1.78 23.15 -27.05
C ALA A 321 -2.82 22.02 -26.97
N PRO A 322 -3.31 21.61 -25.78
CA PRO A 322 -4.45 20.71 -25.69
C PRO A 322 -5.67 21.32 -26.40
N PHE A 323 -6.47 20.47 -27.04
CA PHE A 323 -7.63 20.90 -27.86
C PHE A 323 -8.65 21.71 -27.04
N ASP A 324 -8.72 21.47 -25.74
CA ASP A 324 -9.64 22.10 -24.80
C ASP A 324 -8.99 23.21 -23.96
N MET A 325 -7.85 23.76 -24.38
CA MET A 325 -7.15 24.84 -23.66
C MET A 325 -8.04 26.06 -23.39
N TRP A 326 -8.96 26.38 -24.30
CA TRP A 326 -9.85 27.54 -24.21
C TRP A 326 -11.21 27.24 -23.58
N ASP A 327 -11.44 26.00 -23.11
CA ASP A 327 -12.67 25.67 -22.39
C ASP A 327 -12.66 26.29 -20.99
N ALA A 328 -13.44 27.35 -20.82
CA ALA A 328 -13.57 28.08 -19.57
C ALA A 328 -14.27 27.26 -18.46
N GLN A 329 -15.03 26.22 -18.81
CA GLN A 329 -15.71 25.35 -17.84
C GLN A 329 -14.81 24.21 -17.35
N LYS A 330 -13.69 23.94 -18.04
CA LYS A 330 -12.77 22.88 -17.65
C LYS A 330 -12.01 23.23 -16.38
N LYS A 331 -11.96 22.28 -15.45
CA LYS A 331 -11.13 22.37 -14.25
C LYS A 331 -9.65 22.41 -14.64
N LYS A 332 -8.93 23.45 -14.21
CA LYS A 332 -7.49 23.60 -14.45
C LYS A 332 -6.71 22.61 -13.58
N THR A 333 -6.15 21.56 -14.20
CA THR A 333 -5.42 20.48 -13.52
C THR A 333 -3.93 20.40 -13.90
N GLY A 334 -3.41 21.40 -14.60
CA GLY A 334 -2.04 21.38 -15.16
C GLY A 334 -0.91 21.48 -14.13
N ILE A 335 -1.20 21.88 -12.88
CA ILE A 335 -0.23 21.93 -11.79
C ILE A 335 -0.74 21.06 -10.65
N LYS A 336 0.08 20.10 -10.22
CA LYS A 336 -0.16 19.27 -9.04
C LYS A 336 0.71 19.80 -7.90
N LEU A 337 0.06 20.19 -6.80
CA LEU A 337 0.74 20.55 -5.56
C LEU A 337 0.85 19.28 -4.70
N MET A 338 2.06 18.98 -4.23
CA MET A 338 2.33 17.85 -3.34
C MET A 338 3.03 18.35 -2.08
N VAL A 339 2.73 17.73 -0.95
CA VAL A 339 3.38 18.00 0.34
C VAL A 339 3.97 16.70 0.84
N LYS A 340 5.29 16.67 1.05
CA LYS A 340 6.02 15.45 1.46
C LYS A 340 5.75 14.25 0.52
N LYS A 341 5.70 14.52 -0.79
CA LYS A 341 5.47 13.53 -1.87
C LYS A 341 4.06 12.90 -1.90
N VAL A 342 3.11 13.48 -1.18
CA VAL A 342 1.68 13.11 -1.16
C VAL A 342 0.82 14.22 -1.76
#